data_AF-G9L3Q8-F1
#
_entry.id   AF-G9L3Q8-F1
#
_cell.length_a   1.000
_cell.length_b   1.000
_cell.length_c   1.000
_cell.angle_alpha   90.00
_cell.angle_beta   90.00
_cell.angle_gamma   90.00
#
_symmetry.space_group_name_H-M   'P 1'
#
loop_
_entity.id
_entity.type
_entity.pdbx_description
1 polymer ?
#
loop_
_entity_poly.entity_id
_entity_poly.type
_entity_poly.pdbx_seq_one_letter_code
_entity_poly.pdbx_strand_id
1 'polypeptide(L)'
;MEDTEDFVVDDDVFKEPMKKRKRSDRDQRFRAFPSVEQSALKEYEKLESRTRRVLSNTYQKLIQSVFLDDSIPNGVKYLINRLLALIEKPSLDPIYIGLFGSTGAGKSSLINAIIQQAMFLPVSGESICTSCIVQVSSGCCEQYEAKIHLLSDQEWKEELKNLTKLLHRTE
;
A
#
# COMPACT_ATOMS: atom_id res chain seq x y z
N MET A 1 -34.43 21.23 50.37
CA MET A 1 -33.75 21.82 49.21
C MET A 1 -32.43 21.08 49.11
N GLU A 2 -32.37 19.80 48.74
CA GLU A 2 -32.98 19.18 47.53
C GLU A 2 -32.64 20.09 46.33
N ASP A 3 -31.80 19.71 45.37
CA ASP A 3 -31.73 18.40 44.71
C ASP A 3 -30.33 18.02 44.21
N THR A 4 -30.12 16.70 44.22
CA THR A 4 -29.12 15.91 43.51
C THR A 4 -29.53 15.80 42.04
N GLU A 5 -28.67 16.08 41.06
CA GLU A 5 -28.79 15.46 39.73
C GLU A 5 -27.41 15.15 39.13
N ASP A 6 -27.07 13.87 39.21
CA ASP A 6 -26.13 13.18 38.33
C ASP A 6 -26.58 13.36 36.87
N PHE A 7 -25.71 13.89 36.01
CA PHE A 7 -25.85 13.69 34.56
C PHE A 7 -24.94 12.56 34.11
N VAL A 8 -25.49 11.35 34.23
CA VAL A 8 -25.13 10.21 33.39
C VAL A 8 -25.61 10.53 31.97
N VAL A 9 -24.69 10.66 31.02
CA VAL A 9 -25.05 10.55 29.59
C VAL A 9 -24.59 9.17 29.14
N ASP A 10 -25.53 8.24 29.26
CA ASP A 10 -25.51 7.00 28.49
C ASP A 10 -26.27 7.29 27.19
N ASP A 11 -25.58 7.26 26.06
CA ASP A 11 -26.23 7.19 24.75
C ASP A 11 -25.41 6.25 23.86
N ASP A 12 -25.57 4.98 24.20
CA ASP A 12 -25.25 3.80 23.42
C ASP A 12 -26.05 3.82 22.10
N VAL A 13 -25.57 4.53 21.07
CA VAL A 13 -26.12 4.43 19.71
C VAL A 13 -25.01 4.40 18.66
N PHE A 14 -25.04 3.33 17.85
CA PHE A 14 -24.12 2.94 16.78
C PHE A 14 -22.88 2.10 17.14
N LYS A 15 -23.08 1.03 17.92
CA LYS A 15 -22.36 -0.23 17.60
C LYS A 15 -23.06 -0.91 16.42
N GLU A 16 -22.66 -0.57 15.20
CA GLU A 16 -23.03 -1.37 14.04
C GLU A 16 -22.53 -2.81 14.27
N PRO A 17 -23.39 -3.83 14.09
CA PRO A 17 -22.96 -5.21 14.26
C PRO A 17 -21.91 -5.51 13.19
N MET A 18 -20.73 -5.95 13.62
CA MET A 18 -19.68 -6.50 12.76
C MET A 18 -20.22 -7.74 12.03
N LYS A 19 -21.00 -7.51 10.96
CA LYS A 19 -21.45 -8.52 10.04
C LYS A 19 -20.22 -9.06 9.36
N LYS A 20 -19.83 -10.30 9.71
CA LYS A 20 -19.05 -11.28 8.93
C LYS A 20 -18.50 -10.74 7.59
N ARG A 21 -17.56 -9.78 7.64
CA ARG A 21 -17.17 -8.93 6.50
C ARG A 21 -16.12 -9.59 5.60
N LYS A 22 -15.70 -10.81 5.94
CA LYS A 22 -14.64 -11.54 5.22
C LYS A 22 -15.09 -12.12 3.87
N ARG A 23 -16.39 -12.37 3.65
CA ARG A 23 -16.89 -12.89 2.35
C ARG A 23 -17.29 -11.79 1.36
N SER A 24 -17.74 -10.61 1.82
CA SER A 24 -18.24 -9.55 0.93
C SER A 24 -17.14 -8.74 0.24
N ASP A 25 -15.96 -8.65 0.85
CA ASP A 25 -14.88 -7.81 0.34
C ASP A 25 -14.26 -8.36 -0.95
N ARG A 26 -14.16 -9.68 -1.06
CA ARG A 26 -13.55 -10.35 -2.22
C ARG A 26 -14.39 -10.20 -3.50
N ASP A 27 -15.71 -10.15 -3.38
CA ASP A 27 -16.61 -9.91 -4.50
C ASP A 27 -16.72 -8.41 -4.88
N GLN A 28 -16.29 -7.50 -4.01
CA GLN A 28 -16.30 -6.06 -4.29
C GLN A 28 -15.04 -5.57 -5.03
N ARG A 29 -13.92 -6.31 -4.98
CA ARG A 29 -12.63 -5.91 -5.58
C ARG A 29 -12.71 -5.52 -7.06
N PHE A 30 -13.59 -6.14 -7.82
CA PHE A 30 -13.72 -5.90 -9.27
C PHE A 30 -15.01 -5.19 -9.66
N ARG A 31 -15.75 -4.63 -8.70
CA ARG A 31 -17.07 -4.01 -8.95
C ARG A 31 -17.02 -2.88 -9.97
N ALA A 32 -15.87 -2.20 -10.10
CA ALA A 32 -15.66 -1.13 -11.06
C ALA A 32 -15.59 -1.61 -12.53
N PHE A 33 -15.36 -2.90 -12.78
CA PHE A 33 -15.21 -3.46 -14.11
C PHE A 33 -16.53 -4.07 -14.63
N PRO A 34 -16.76 -4.13 -15.96
CA PRO A 34 -17.86 -4.89 -16.56
C PRO A 34 -17.83 -6.39 -16.20
N SER A 35 -18.98 -7.06 -16.25
CA SER A 35 -19.12 -8.47 -15.83
C SER A 35 -18.15 -9.44 -16.52
N VAL A 36 -17.89 -9.25 -17.81
CA VAL A 36 -16.95 -10.07 -18.58
C VAL A 36 -15.52 -9.93 -18.04
N GLU A 37 -15.08 -8.71 -17.76
CA GLU A 37 -13.76 -8.42 -17.20
C GLU A 37 -13.64 -8.92 -15.76
N GLN A 38 -14.72 -8.82 -14.96
CA GLN A 38 -14.76 -9.38 -13.61
C GLN A 38 -14.48 -10.89 -13.61
N SER A 39 -15.13 -11.64 -14.51
CA SER A 39 -14.90 -13.09 -14.65
C SER A 39 -13.46 -13.40 -15.07
N ALA A 40 -12.91 -12.65 -16.02
CA ALA A 40 -11.52 -12.81 -16.45
C ALA A 40 -10.52 -12.54 -15.32
N LEU A 41 -10.72 -11.46 -14.55
CA LEU A 41 -9.86 -11.09 -13.41
C LEU A 41 -9.93 -12.13 -12.28
N LYS A 42 -11.13 -12.66 -11.98
CA LYS A 42 -11.31 -13.75 -11.00
C LYS A 42 -10.57 -15.03 -11.40
N GLU A 43 -10.62 -15.40 -12.69
CA GLU A 43 -9.87 -16.56 -13.19
C GLU A 43 -8.36 -16.30 -13.15
N TYR A 44 -7.90 -15.07 -13.44
CA TYR A 44 -6.50 -14.68 -13.29
C TYR A 44 -6.01 -14.81 -11.83
N GLU A 45 -6.77 -14.31 -10.86
CA GLU A 45 -6.44 -14.42 -9.42
C GLU A 45 -6.34 -15.90 -9.00
N LYS A 46 -7.26 -16.74 -9.49
CA LYS A 46 -7.25 -18.19 -9.20
C LYS A 46 -6.04 -18.88 -9.81
N LEU A 47 -5.68 -18.55 -11.05
CA LEU A 47 -4.51 -19.09 -11.74
C LEU A 47 -3.21 -18.68 -11.03
N GLU A 48 -3.09 -17.41 -10.66
CA GLU A 48 -1.96 -16.88 -9.91
C GLU A 48 -1.81 -17.58 -8.56
N SER A 49 -2.90 -17.66 -7.78
CA SER A 49 -2.90 -18.33 -6.47
C SER A 49 -2.52 -19.81 -6.58
N ARG A 50 -3.00 -20.52 -7.61
CA ARG A 50 -2.62 -21.91 -7.88
C ARG A 50 -1.13 -22.02 -8.24
N THR A 51 -0.64 -21.12 -9.07
CA THR A 51 0.76 -21.09 -9.52
C THR A 51 1.69 -20.83 -8.34
N ARG A 52 1.38 -19.82 -7.52
CA ARG A 52 2.15 -19.49 -6.31
C ARG A 52 2.15 -20.64 -5.31
N ARG A 53 1.01 -21.31 -5.10
CA ARG A 53 0.94 -22.53 -4.27
C ARG A 53 1.85 -23.64 -4.80
N VAL A 54 1.82 -23.91 -6.10
CA VAL A 54 2.67 -24.95 -6.71
C VAL A 54 4.14 -24.59 -6.56
N LEU A 55 4.53 -23.35 -6.84
CA LEU A 55 5.90 -22.86 -6.68
C LEU A 55 6.39 -23.00 -5.23
N SER A 56 5.59 -22.53 -4.26
CA SER A 56 5.93 -22.65 -2.83
C SER A 56 6.04 -24.11 -2.38
N ASN A 57 5.12 -24.97 -2.80
CA ASN A 57 5.17 -26.40 -2.47
C ASN A 57 6.41 -27.08 -3.07
N THR A 58 6.75 -26.78 -4.31
CA THR A 58 7.95 -27.31 -4.98
C THR A 58 9.22 -26.81 -4.28
N TYR A 59 9.29 -25.53 -3.94
CA TYR A 59 10.40 -24.94 -3.19
C TYR A 59 10.59 -25.65 -1.84
N GLN A 60 9.51 -25.82 -1.07
CA GLN A 60 9.57 -26.50 0.24
C GLN A 60 10.02 -27.96 0.12
N LYS A 61 9.49 -28.71 -0.84
CA LYS A 61 9.91 -30.10 -1.10
C LYS A 61 11.38 -30.19 -1.50
N LEU A 62 11.84 -29.26 -2.33
CA LEU A 62 13.23 -29.22 -2.78
C LEU A 62 14.17 -28.96 -1.60
N ILE A 63 13.86 -27.96 -0.78
CA ILE A 63 14.63 -27.65 0.43
C ILE A 63 14.64 -28.85 1.40
N GLN A 64 13.49 -29.47 1.66
CA GLN A 64 13.41 -30.67 2.50
C GLN A 64 14.23 -31.85 1.96
N SER A 65 14.28 -32.02 0.63
CA SER A 65 15.07 -33.10 0.00
C SER A 65 16.58 -32.84 -0.04
N VAL A 66 17.01 -31.59 0.18
CA VAL A 66 18.40 -31.15 -0.02
C VAL A 66 19.20 -31.09 1.30
N PHE A 67 18.59 -31.34 2.47
CA PHE A 67 19.34 -31.38 3.73
C PHE A 67 20.05 -32.72 3.96
N LEU A 68 21.39 -32.73 3.86
CA LEU A 68 22.35 -33.27 4.85
C LEU A 68 23.82 -33.28 4.38
N ASP A 69 24.24 -32.55 3.34
CA ASP A 69 25.68 -32.44 3.06
C ASP A 69 26.09 -31.12 2.39
N ASP A 70 27.31 -30.65 2.70
CA ASP A 70 27.88 -29.37 2.23
C ASP A 70 28.12 -29.30 0.70
N SER A 71 27.70 -30.33 -0.05
CA SER A 71 27.97 -30.52 -1.48
C SER A 71 26.77 -30.24 -2.39
N ILE A 72 25.88 -29.30 -2.03
CA ILE A 72 24.73 -28.93 -2.89
C ILE A 72 25.25 -28.54 -4.30
N PRO A 73 24.87 -29.28 -5.36
CA PRO A 73 25.32 -28.96 -6.70
C PRO A 73 24.87 -27.55 -7.12
N ASN A 74 25.75 -26.82 -7.81
CA ASN A 74 25.47 -25.45 -8.27
C ASN A 74 24.14 -25.32 -9.04
N GLY A 75 23.77 -26.36 -9.82
CA GLY A 75 22.50 -26.39 -10.53
C GLY A 75 21.28 -26.40 -9.61
N VAL A 76 21.35 -27.10 -8.47
CA VAL A 76 20.27 -27.14 -7.47
C VAL A 76 20.16 -25.78 -6.78
N LYS A 77 21.29 -25.18 -6.40
CA LYS A 77 21.33 -23.82 -5.82
C LYS A 77 20.72 -22.79 -6.76
N TYR A 78 21.02 -22.87 -8.05
CA TYR A 78 20.42 -22.02 -9.08
C TYR A 78 18.90 -22.17 -9.13
N LEU A 79 18.39 -23.40 -9.13
CA LEU A 79 16.95 -23.68 -9.14
C LEU A 79 16.24 -23.14 -7.90
N ILE A 80 16.83 -23.33 -6.71
CA ILE A 80 16.32 -22.80 -5.44
C ILE A 80 16.18 -21.27 -5.52
N ASN A 81 17.26 -20.58 -5.92
CA ASN A 81 17.25 -19.12 -6.05
C ASN A 81 16.23 -18.64 -7.08
N ARG A 82 16.09 -19.36 -8.21
CA ARG A 82 15.12 -19.02 -9.26
C ARG A 82 13.68 -19.23 -8.80
N LEU A 83 13.40 -20.29 -8.03
CA LEU A 83 12.09 -20.50 -7.42
C LEU A 83 11.75 -19.42 -6.40
N LEU A 84 12.71 -19.03 -5.55
CA LEU A 84 12.53 -17.92 -4.60
C LEU A 84 12.18 -16.62 -5.31
N ALA A 85 12.98 -16.24 -6.32
CA ALA A 85 12.74 -15.04 -7.10
C ALA A 85 11.35 -15.04 -7.77
N LEU A 86 10.87 -16.21 -8.24
CA LEU A 86 9.53 -16.34 -8.82
C LEU A 86 8.40 -16.24 -7.79
N ILE A 87 8.62 -16.74 -6.56
CA ILE A 87 7.64 -16.65 -5.47
C ILE A 87 7.50 -15.21 -4.99
N GLU A 88 8.63 -14.52 -4.81
CA GLU A 88 8.71 -13.13 -4.35
C GLU A 88 8.24 -12.13 -5.39
N LYS A 89 8.32 -12.49 -6.68
CA LYS A 89 7.84 -11.62 -7.77
C LYS A 89 6.35 -11.28 -7.56
N PRO A 90 5.97 -9.99 -7.59
CA PRO A 90 4.56 -9.60 -7.55
C PRO A 90 3.84 -10.13 -8.80
N SER A 91 2.54 -10.42 -8.64
CA SER A 91 1.71 -10.99 -9.70
C SER A 91 1.48 -10.04 -10.88
N LEU A 92 1.52 -8.74 -10.60
CA LEU A 92 1.39 -7.67 -11.57
C LEU A 92 2.49 -6.65 -11.31
N ASP A 93 3.01 -6.07 -12.39
CA ASP A 93 3.89 -4.94 -12.27
C ASP A 93 3.10 -3.75 -11.71
N PRO A 94 3.66 -3.00 -10.75
CA PRO A 94 2.96 -1.88 -10.14
C PRO A 94 2.67 -0.81 -11.21
N ILE A 95 1.42 -0.35 -11.25
CA ILE A 95 1.03 0.79 -12.08
C ILE A 95 1.21 2.05 -11.25
N TYR A 96 2.06 2.96 -11.73
CA TYR A 96 2.30 4.25 -11.10
C TYR A 96 1.40 5.32 -11.72
N ILE A 97 0.66 6.03 -10.88
CA ILE A 97 -0.19 7.16 -11.29
C ILE A 97 0.39 8.41 -10.63
N GLY A 98 0.89 9.34 -11.44
CA GLY A 98 1.39 10.63 -10.98
C GLY A 98 0.28 11.68 -10.95
N LEU A 99 0.06 12.32 -9.80
CA LEU A 99 -0.87 13.43 -9.66
C LEU A 99 -0.11 14.76 -9.56
N PHE A 100 -0.31 15.63 -10.54
CA PHE A 100 0.36 16.93 -10.63
C PHE A 100 -0.65 18.07 -10.57
N GLY A 101 -0.22 19.21 -10.06
CA GLY A 101 -1.03 20.42 -9.98
C GLY A 101 -0.60 21.35 -8.85
N SER A 102 -1.04 22.60 -8.89
CA SER A 102 -0.71 23.61 -7.89
C SER A 102 -1.19 23.23 -6.48
N THR A 103 -0.63 23.89 -5.47
CA THR A 103 -1.13 23.82 -4.10
C THR A 103 -2.60 24.28 -4.05
N GLY A 104 -3.44 23.58 -3.28
CA GLY A 104 -4.88 23.86 -3.22
C GLY A 104 -5.73 23.23 -4.32
N ALA A 105 -5.14 22.63 -5.36
CA ALA A 105 -5.89 21.98 -6.45
C ALA A 105 -6.65 20.69 -6.04
N GLY A 106 -6.63 20.31 -4.76
CA GLY A 106 -7.38 19.16 -4.25
C GLY A 106 -6.72 17.79 -4.45
N LYS A 107 -5.41 17.72 -4.72
CA LYS A 107 -4.69 16.45 -4.94
C LYS A 107 -4.82 15.45 -3.77
N SER A 108 -4.55 15.90 -2.54
CA SER A 108 -4.69 15.06 -1.34
C SER A 108 -6.15 14.65 -1.10
N SER A 109 -7.10 15.56 -1.34
CA SER A 109 -8.54 15.28 -1.27
C SER A 109 -8.97 14.22 -2.28
N LEU A 110 -8.46 14.27 -3.51
CA LEU A 110 -8.74 13.29 -4.56
C LEU A 110 -8.20 11.90 -4.17
N ILE A 111 -6.98 11.82 -3.63
CA ILE A 111 -6.42 10.56 -3.14
C ILE A 111 -7.30 9.97 -2.02
N ASN A 112 -7.69 10.80 -1.04
CA ASN A 112 -8.58 10.37 0.04
C ASN A 112 -9.94 9.86 -0.48
N ALA A 113 -10.50 10.51 -1.51
CA ALA A 113 -11.73 10.09 -2.15
C ALA A 113 -11.60 8.75 -2.89
N ILE A 114 -10.50 8.52 -3.60
CA ILE A 114 -10.20 7.25 -4.29
C ILE A 114 -10.04 6.11 -3.29
N ILE A 115 -9.33 6.35 -2.18
CA ILE A 115 -9.12 5.37 -1.11
C ILE A 115 -10.40 5.17 -0.27
N GLN A 116 -11.37 6.09 -0.38
CA GLN A 116 -12.60 6.12 0.42
C GLN A 116 -12.31 6.21 1.92
N GLN A 117 -11.26 6.94 2.30
CA GLN A 117 -10.88 7.21 3.69
C GLN A 117 -10.70 8.70 3.89
N ALA A 118 -11.49 9.27 4.80
CA ALA A 118 -11.39 10.67 5.17
C ALA A 118 -10.08 10.92 5.92
N MET A 119 -9.41 12.04 5.61
CA MET A 119 -8.19 12.49 6.29
C MET A 119 -7.04 11.47 6.28
N PHE A 120 -6.98 10.55 5.31
CA PHE A 120 -5.83 9.64 5.16
C PHE A 120 -4.54 10.44 4.86
N LEU A 121 -4.61 11.35 3.89
CA LEU A 121 -3.67 12.46 3.75
C LEU A 121 -4.26 13.73 4.38
N PRO A 122 -3.41 14.61 4.95
CA PRO A 122 -3.88 15.87 5.52
C PRO A 122 -4.48 16.76 4.43
N VAL A 123 -5.62 17.36 4.74
CA VAL A 123 -6.35 18.30 3.87
C VAL A 123 -6.71 19.53 4.70
N SER A 124 -6.49 20.71 4.14
CA SER A 124 -6.92 22.00 4.71
C SER A 124 -7.44 22.89 3.60
N GLY A 125 -8.54 23.62 3.87
CA GLY A 125 -9.07 24.64 2.98
C GLY A 125 -8.40 26.00 3.14
N GLU A 126 -7.70 26.22 4.25
CA GLU A 126 -7.15 27.51 4.66
C GLU A 126 -5.62 27.54 4.62
N SER A 127 -4.96 26.38 4.66
CA SER A 127 -3.51 26.26 4.80
C SER A 127 -2.90 25.21 3.87
N ILE A 128 -1.60 25.35 3.62
CA ILE A 128 -0.81 24.40 2.84
C ILE A 128 -0.41 23.24 3.76
N CYS A 129 -0.81 22.02 3.39
CA CYS A 129 -0.63 20.83 4.22
C CYS A 129 0.27 19.75 3.61
N THR A 130 0.83 19.95 2.42
CA THR A 130 1.73 18.98 1.77
C THR A 130 2.82 19.70 0.97
N SER A 131 4.06 19.56 1.41
CA SER A 131 5.26 20.19 0.80
C SER A 131 6.27 19.19 0.25
N CYS A 132 6.05 17.88 0.47
CA CYS A 132 6.93 16.81 0.01
C CYS A 132 6.21 15.88 -0.97
N ILE A 133 6.99 15.07 -1.69
CA ILE A 133 6.45 13.99 -2.52
C ILE A 133 5.87 12.93 -1.59
N VAL A 134 4.59 12.61 -1.80
CA VAL A 134 3.89 11.54 -1.06
C VAL A 134 3.57 10.43 -2.03
N GLN A 135 4.07 9.22 -1.71
CA GLN A 135 3.72 8.01 -2.43
C GLN A 135 2.77 7.18 -1.57
N VAL A 136 1.58 6.92 -2.10
CA VAL A 136 0.62 6.00 -1.48
C VAL A 136 0.64 4.69 -2.26
N SER A 137 0.73 3.57 -1.55
CA SER A 137 0.74 2.23 -2.15
C SER A 137 -0.16 1.29 -1.38
N SER A 138 -0.76 0.34 -2.10
CA SER A 138 -1.50 -0.75 -1.48
C SER A 138 -0.52 -1.82 -1.00
N GLY A 139 -0.64 -2.25 0.25
CA GLY A 139 0.15 -3.33 0.84
C GLY A 139 -0.71 -4.51 1.28
N CYS A 140 -0.06 -5.60 1.68
CA CYS A 140 -0.71 -6.77 2.28
C CYS A 140 -0.79 -6.70 3.82
N CYS A 141 -0.23 -5.66 4.43
CA CYS A 141 -0.22 -5.49 5.88
C CYS A 141 -1.59 -5.00 6.38
N GLU A 142 -2.00 -5.47 7.55
CA GLU A 142 -3.25 -5.01 8.20
C GLU A 142 -3.09 -3.61 8.84
N GLN A 143 -1.86 -3.15 9.04
CA GLN A 143 -1.53 -1.86 9.63
C GLN A 143 -0.99 -0.90 8.57
N TYR A 144 -1.27 0.40 8.76
CA TYR A 144 -0.65 1.45 7.97
C TYR A 144 0.83 1.61 8.34
N GLU A 145 1.68 1.66 7.32
CA GLU A 145 3.12 1.90 7.45
C GLU A 145 3.47 3.19 6.71
N ALA A 146 4.23 4.07 7.37
CA ALA A 146 4.78 5.28 6.78
C ALA A 146 6.31 5.17 6.72
N LYS A 147 6.88 5.31 5.53
CA LYS A 147 8.33 5.39 5.32
C LYS A 147 8.71 6.82 5.01
N ILE A 148 9.59 7.39 5.83
CA ILE A 148 10.06 8.76 5.69
C ILE A 148 11.49 8.72 5.13
N HIS A 149 11.67 9.27 3.95
CA HIS A 149 12.97 9.44 3.32
C HIS A 149 13.42 10.88 3.52
N LEU A 150 14.46 11.06 4.34
CA LEU A 150 15.09 12.36 4.55
C LEU A 150 16.17 12.59 3.49
N LEU A 151 16.43 13.86 3.19
CA LEU A 151 17.56 14.25 2.36
C LEU A 151 18.86 13.94 3.09
N SER A 152 19.85 13.43 2.34
CA SER A 152 21.22 13.37 2.82
C SER A 152 21.83 14.77 2.93
N ASP A 153 22.92 14.89 3.69
CA ASP A 153 23.66 16.16 3.81
C ASP A 153 24.09 16.73 2.45
N GLN A 154 24.40 15.87 1.49
CA GLN A 154 24.83 16.27 0.16
C GLN A 154 23.67 16.82 -0.66
N GLU A 155 22.52 16.13 -0.67
CA GLU A 155 21.29 16.58 -1.33
C GLU A 155 20.79 17.90 -0.72
N TRP A 156 20.84 18.01 0.61
CA TRP A 156 20.45 19.25 1.29
C TRP A 156 21.34 20.44 0.91
N LYS A 157 22.66 20.25 0.85
CA LYS A 157 23.60 21.30 0.40
C LYS A 157 23.34 21.71 -1.05
N GLU A 158 23.00 20.75 -1.90
CA GLU A 158 22.66 21.00 -3.30
C GLU A 158 21.36 21.80 -3.42
N GLU A 159 20.32 21.41 -2.69
CA GLU A 159 19.04 22.13 -2.64
C GLU A 159 19.23 23.58 -2.16
N LEU A 160 19.98 23.78 -1.08
CA LEU A 160 20.31 25.11 -0.56
C LEU A 160 21.06 25.95 -1.59
N LYS A 161 22.03 25.38 -2.30
CA LYS A 161 22.76 26.06 -3.37
C LYS A 161 21.83 26.49 -4.51
N ASN A 162 20.86 25.65 -4.87
CA ASN A 162 19.88 25.97 -5.92
C ASN A 162 18.92 27.08 -5.47
N LEU A 163 18.46 27.04 -4.23
CA LEU A 163 17.62 28.10 -3.65
C LEU A 163 18.35 29.45 -3.61
N THR A 164 19.61 29.47 -3.15
CA THR A 164 20.43 30.69 -3.13
C THR A 164 20.65 31.25 -4.54
N LYS A 165 20.92 30.40 -5.53
CA LYS A 165 21.00 30.82 -6.93
C LYS A 165 19.70 31.41 -7.44
N LEU A 166 18.55 30.81 -7.11
CA LEU A 166 17.24 31.32 -7.49
C LEU A 166 17.02 32.73 -6.95
N LEU A 167 17.29 32.94 -5.66
CA LEU A 167 17.15 34.26 -5.02
C LEU A 167 18.03 35.32 -5.71
N HIS A 168 19.29 35.00 -6.00
CA HIS A 168 20.21 35.94 -6.69
C HIS A 168 19.89 36.18 -8.17
N ARG A 169 19.07 35.34 -8.81
CA ARG A 169 18.70 35.50 -10.22
C ARG A 169 17.47 36.40 -10.43
N THR A 170 16.88 36.88 -9.34
CA THR A 170 15.68 37.72 -9.34
C THR A 170 15.99 39.23 -9.33
N GLU A 171 17.26 39.61 -9.53
CA GLU A 171 17.73 40.96 -9.90
C GLU A 171 18.13 40.97 -11.38
#